data_AF-A0A081RN26-F1
#
_entry.id   AF-A0A081RN26-F1
#
_cell.length_a   1.000
_cell.length_b   1.000
_cell.length_c   1.000
_cell.angle_alpha   90.00
_cell.angle_beta   90.00
_cell.angle_gamma   90.00
#
_symmetry.space_group_name_H-M   'P 1'
#
loop_
_entity.id
_entity.type
_entity.pdbx_description
1 polymer ?
#
loop_
_entity_poly.entity_id
_entity_poly.type
_entity_poly.pdbx_seq_one_letter_code
_entity_poly.pdbx_strand_id
1 'polypeptide(L)' 'MDIKEEDKSEESRQNHIKYYKSLSKTIESIREEEKQEADPVIKNHLKKRIEAMEKDKVRIKEMFPDIIDE' A
#
# COMPACT_ATOMS: atom_id res chain seq x y z
N MET A 1 8.16 18.86 15.54
CA MET A 1 7.58 18.02 14.47
C MET A 1 6.19 18.57 14.24
N ASP A 2 5.95 19.22 13.12
CA ASP A 2 4.59 19.60 12.72
C ASP A 2 3.83 18.31 12.46
N ILE A 3 2.99 17.90 13.42
CA ILE A 3 2.05 16.81 13.22
C ILE A 3 1.00 17.37 12.27
N LYS A 4 1.19 17.12 10.97
CA LYS A 4 0.13 17.40 9.99
C LYS A 4 -1.05 16.51 10.36
N GLU A 5 -2.17 17.13 10.72
CA GLU A 5 -3.42 16.40 10.88
C GLU A 5 -3.74 15.71 9.55
N GLU A 6 -3.86 14.38 9.59
CA GLU A 6 -4.28 13.62 8.42
C GLU A 6 -5.75 13.95 8.13
N ASP A 7 -6.03 14.35 6.89
CA ASP A 7 -7.39 14.68 6.46
C ASP A 7 -8.26 13.42 6.48
N LYS A 8 -9.30 13.43 7.31
CA LYS A 8 -10.29 12.35 7.47
C LYS A 8 -11.65 12.70 6.87
N SER A 9 -11.71 13.70 5.99
CA SER A 9 -12.92 14.04 5.24
C SER A 9 -13.44 12.85 4.42
N GLU A 10 -14.72 12.88 4.04
CA GLU A 10 -15.33 11.83 3.23
C GLU A 10 -14.69 11.72 1.84
N GLU A 11 -14.25 12.84 1.26
CA GLU A 11 -13.50 12.86 0.00
C GLU A 11 -12.13 12.18 0.16
N SER A 12 -11.40 12.52 1.23
CA SER A 12 -10.15 11.85 1.58
C SER A 12 -10.36 10.34 1.74
N ARG A 13 -11.40 9.94 2.49
CA ARG A 13 -11.78 8.53 2.67
C ARG A 13 -11.98 7.80 1.34
N GLN A 14 -12.78 8.35 0.42
CA GLN A 14 -13.03 7.72 -0.89
C GLN A 14 -11.75 7.55 -1.71
N ASN A 15 -10.88 8.56 -1.70
CA ASN A 15 -9.59 8.50 -2.37
C ASN A 15 -8.67 7.44 -1.76
N HIS A 16 -8.62 7.37 -0.43
CA HIS A 16 -7.84 6.36 0.29
C HIS A 16 -8.38 4.94 0.09
N ILE A 17 -9.70 4.74 0.04
CA ILE A 17 -10.30 3.44 -0.31
C ILE A 17 -9.89 3.00 -1.72
N LYS A 18 -10.00 3.91 -2.69
CA LYS A 18 -9.62 3.63 -4.09
C LYS A 18 -8.13 3.28 -4.19
N TYR A 19 -7.28 4.05 -3.51
CA TYR A 19 -5.86 3.81 -3.44
C TYR A 19 -5.54 2.48 -2.75
N TYR A 20 -6.16 2.17 -1.62
CA TYR A 20 -6.01 0.91 -0.89
C TYR A 20 -6.33 -0.30 -1.75
N LYS A 21 -7.44 -0.27 -2.50
CA LYS A 21 -7.79 -1.33 -3.46
C LYS A 21 -6.76 -1.44 -4.59
N SER A 22 -6.23 -0.32 -5.07
CA SER A 22 -5.18 -0.32 -6.10
C SER A 22 -3.86 -0.92 -5.60
N LEU A 23 -3.51 -0.66 -4.33
CA LEU A 23 -2.29 -1.20 -3.70
C LEU A 23 -2.28 -2.71 -3.70
N SER A 24 -3.41 -3.37 -3.40
CA SER A 24 -3.49 -4.85 -3.45
C SER A 24 -3.08 -5.39 -4.82
N LYS A 25 -3.64 -4.84 -5.89
CA LYS A 25 -3.33 -5.26 -7.27
C LYS A 25 -1.87 -5.01 -7.63
N THR A 26 -1.34 -3.84 -7.27
CA THR A 26 0.06 -3.51 -7.53
C THR A 26 1.02 -4.40 -6.75
N ILE A 27 0.72 -4.70 -5.48
CA ILE A 27 1.50 -5.62 -4.65
C ILE A 27 1.51 -7.03 -5.28
N GLU A 28 0.36 -7.52 -5.74
CA GLU A 28 0.27 -8.82 -6.42
C GLU A 28 1.13 -8.86 -7.69
N SER A 29 1.03 -7.85 -8.56
CA SER A 29 1.88 -7.76 -9.75
C SER A 29 3.37 -7.74 -9.41
N ILE A 30 3.79 -6.94 -8.41
CA ILE A 30 5.19 -6.87 -8.00
C ILE A 30 5.65 -8.20 -7.38
N ARG A 31 4.78 -8.93 -6.67
CA ARG A 31 5.10 -10.27 -6.14
C ARG A 31 5.28 -11.29 -7.27
N GLU A 32 4.56 -11.16 -8.38
CA GLU A 32 4.79 -12.00 -9.55
C GLU A 32 6.12 -11.67 -10.23
N GLU A 33 6.44 -10.38 -10.40
CA GLU A 33 7.75 -9.91 -10.89
C GLU A 33 8.89 -10.44 -9.99
N GLU A 34 8.75 -10.34 -8.67
CA GLU A 34 9.75 -10.78 -7.67
C GLU A 34 10.02 -12.29 -7.72
N LYS A 35 9.01 -13.09 -8.07
CA LYS A 35 9.14 -14.54 -8.24
C LYS A 35 9.91 -14.90 -9.51
N GLN A 36 9.78 -14.11 -10.57
CA GLN A 36 10.46 -14.34 -11.85
C GLN A 36 11.88 -13.75 -11.88
N GLU A 37 12.19 -12.83 -10.97
CA GLU A 37 13.49 -12.18 -10.89
C GLU A 37 14.59 -13.09 -10.30
N ALA A 38 15.70 -13.18 -11.03
CA ALA A 38 16.89 -13.95 -10.65
C ALA A 38 17.99 -13.06 -10.03
N ASP A 39 18.03 -11.77 -10.38
CA ASP A 39 18.98 -10.82 -9.82
C ASP A 39 18.63 -10.52 -8.35
N PRO A 40 19.52 -10.82 -7.39
CA PRO A 40 19.24 -10.65 -5.97
C PRO A 40 19.08 -9.17 -5.55
N VAL A 41 19.73 -8.24 -6.26
CA VAL A 41 19.62 -6.80 -6.00
C VAL A 41 18.26 -6.30 -6.41
N ILE A 42 17.80 -6.66 -7.61
CA ILE A 42 16.47 -6.29 -8.12
C ILE A 42 15.40 -6.94 -7.24
N LYS A 43 15.54 -8.24 -6.92
CA LYS A 43 14.63 -8.95 -6.03
C LYS A 43 14.48 -8.28 -4.66
N ASN A 44 15.60 -7.84 -4.06
CA ASN A 44 15.57 -7.10 -2.80
C ASN A 44 14.90 -5.73 -2.94
N HIS A 45 15.07 -5.04 -4.07
CA HIS A 45 14.36 -3.79 -4.35
C HIS A 45 12.84 -4.00 -4.44
N LEU A 46 12.39 -5.05 -5.15
CA LEU A 46 10.97 -5.41 -5.26
C LEU A 46 10.36 -5.74 -3.89
N LYS A 47 11.08 -6.50 -3.04
CA LYS A 47 10.66 -6.77 -1.65
C LYS A 47 10.46 -5.49 -0.83
N LYS A 48 11.42 -4.56 -0.89
CA LYS A 48 11.30 -3.27 -0.18
C LYS A 48 10.10 -2.44 -0.67
N ARG A 49 9.79 -2.48 -1.97
CA ARG A 49 8.60 -1.83 -2.52
C ARG A 49 7.32 -2.46 -1.98
N ILE A 50 7.24 -3.79 -1.93
CA ILE A 50 6.10 -4.52 -1.34
C ILE A 50 5.94 -4.14 0.14
N GLU A 51 7.01 -4.18 0.94
CA GLU A 51 6.96 -3.85 2.37
C GLU A 51 6.48 -2.40 2.62
N ALA A 52 6.92 -1.44 1.80
CA ALA A 52 6.48 -0.06 1.92
C ALA A 52 4.98 0.08 1.61
N MET A 53 4.49 -0.59 0.56
CA MET A 53 3.08 -0.57 0.19
C MET A 53 2.19 -1.28 1.22
N GLU A 54 2.66 -2.37 1.83
CA GLU A 54 1.96 -3.06 2.92
C GLU A 54 1.83 -2.17 4.16
N LYS A 55 2.89 -1.44 4.52
CA LYS A 55 2.84 -0.44 5.60
C LYS A 55 1.83 0.67 5.30
N ASP A 56 1.76 1.14 4.05
CA ASP A 56 0.76 2.12 3.65
C ASP A 56 -0.66 1.56 3.74
N LYS A 57 -0.89 0.29 3.35
CA LYS A 57 -2.19 -0.36 3.56
C LYS A 57 -2.58 -0.38 5.03
N VAL A 58 -1.66 -0.75 5.93
CA VAL A 58 -1.90 -0.75 7.38
C VAL A 58 -2.25 0.64 7.87
N ARG A 59 -1.49 1.67 7.50
CA ARG A 59 -1.77 3.07 7.87
C ARG A 59 -3.16 3.51 7.42
N ILE A 60 -3.54 3.21 6.18
CA ILE A 60 -4.86 3.57 5.65
C ILE A 60 -5.98 2.85 6.42
N LYS A 61 -5.77 1.59 6.80
CA LYS A 61 -6.73 0.82 7.61
C LYS A 61 -6.84 1.36 9.04
N GLU A 62 -5.74 1.84 9.62
CA GLU A 62 -5.76 2.52 10.93
C GLU A 62 -6.49 3.87 10.86
N MET A 63 -6.36 4.61 9.75
CA MET A 63 -7.10 5.85 9.52
C MET A 63 -8.60 5.62 9.27
N PHE A 64 -8.93 4.57 8.52
CA PHE A 64 -10.28 4.23 8.07
C PHE A 64 -10.58 2.73 8.34
N PRO A 65 -10.90 2.35 9.59
CA PRO A 65 -11.08 0.96 9.99
C PRO A 65 -12.25 0.25 9.29
N ASP A 66 -13.20 1.01 8.75
CA ASP A 66 -14.34 0.52 7.99
C ASP A 66 -13.98 0.07 6.56
N ILE A 67 -12.71 0.17 6.14
CA ILE A 67 -12.26 -0.40 4.87
C ILE A 67 -12.43 -1.91 4.92
N ILE A 68 -13.39 -2.40 4.14
CA ILE A 68 -13.59 -3.82 3.89
C ILE A 68 -12.53 -4.24 2.85
N ASP A 69 -11.69 -5.20 3.23
CA ASP A 69 -10.88 -5.98 2.30
C ASP A 69 -11.86 -6.83 1.47
N GLU A 70 -12.27 -6.32 0.31
CA GLU A 70 -13.09 -7.02 -0.68
C GLU A 70 -12.25 -7.93 -1.58
#